data_AF-A0A6P2FWN9-F1
#
_entry.id   AF-A0A6P2FWN9-F1
#
_cell.length_a   1.000
_cell.length_b   1.000
_cell.length_c   1.000
_cell.angle_alpha   90.00
_cell.angle_beta   90.00
_cell.angle_gamma   90.00
#
_symmetry.space_group_name_H-M   'P 1'
#
loop_
_entity.id
_entity.type
_entity.pdbx_description
1 polymer ?
#
loop_
_entity_poly.entity_id
_entity_poly.type
_entity_poly.pdbx_seq_one_letter_code
_entity_poly.pdbx_strand_id
1 'polypeptide(L)'
;MKKTPLLAFPTSSSSKPQPIDPDLLMPTTKYVGLLPGAKPLVFKRDIDNDHFNAICPDSHTSSFEYQGITVTFEQYNEICTSNSNDTACVTPDGAAWLLELYAKGLIPMSRKSPGTPPEEAIAYSHSHDELVRRSEQNRAEARARAEAYAAKLANPNAIPESEFTYTLLNDLSFRARPEGGPCEFDAGGLRITKHVTTLRSNSGKDHDSSVSFQWRSNGELHTIDKESRYAGNRRNDPERNWGLPPSGY
;
A
#
# COMPACT_ATOMS: atom_id res chain seq x y z
N MET A 1 32.39 30.41 46.31
CA MET A 1 32.71 29.36 45.31
C MET A 1 31.45 29.09 44.49
N LYS A 2 31.44 29.52 43.21
CA LYS A 2 30.30 29.44 42.30
C LYS A 2 30.30 28.07 41.62
N LYS A 3 29.23 27.28 41.74
CA LYS A 3 29.02 26.06 40.95
C LYS A 3 28.29 26.44 39.67
N THR A 4 29.01 26.41 38.56
CA THR A 4 28.46 26.51 37.20
C THR A 4 27.72 25.20 36.88
N PRO A 5 26.46 25.22 36.43
CA PRO A 5 25.79 24.01 35.98
C PRO A 5 26.34 23.61 34.60
N LEU A 6 26.72 22.33 34.49
CA LEU A 6 27.12 21.67 33.26
C LEU A 6 25.95 21.69 32.26
N LEU A 7 26.19 22.28 31.09
CA LEU A 7 25.34 22.15 29.91
C LEU A 7 25.27 20.67 29.53
N ALA A 8 24.08 20.09 29.64
CA ALA A 8 23.79 18.77 29.08
C ALA A 8 23.82 18.89 27.55
N PHE A 9 24.73 18.14 26.92
CA PHE A 9 24.71 17.93 25.49
C PHE A 9 23.46 17.11 25.13
N PRO A 10 22.74 17.44 24.02
CA PRO A 10 21.68 16.58 23.55
C PRO A 10 22.28 15.24 23.15
N THR A 11 21.82 14.19 23.83
CA THR A 11 22.05 12.81 23.43
C THR A 11 21.48 12.64 22.03
N SER A 12 22.36 12.53 21.04
CA SER A 12 22.03 12.04 19.70
C SER A 12 21.36 10.69 19.88
N SER A 13 20.03 10.65 19.72
CA SER A 13 19.35 9.38 19.57
C SER A 13 19.83 8.80 18.26
N SER A 14 20.59 7.71 18.34
CA SER A 14 20.82 6.78 17.24
C SER A 14 19.48 6.20 16.79
N SER A 15 18.67 7.01 16.11
CA SER A 15 17.54 6.53 15.33
C SER A 15 18.11 6.05 14.02
N LYS A 16 17.94 4.76 13.71
CA LYS A 16 18.10 4.28 12.34
C LYS A 16 17.40 5.27 11.39
N PRO A 17 18.01 5.62 10.24
CA PRO A 17 17.36 6.50 9.28
C PRO A 17 15.94 6.00 9.02
N GLN A 18 14.96 6.89 9.15
CA GLN A 18 13.57 6.51 8.96
C GLN A 18 13.40 6.05 7.51
N PRO A 19 12.82 4.85 7.28
CA PRO A 19 12.71 4.33 5.93
C PRO A 19 11.82 5.25 5.08
N ILE A 20 12.25 5.48 3.83
CA ILE A 20 11.47 6.21 2.82
C ILE A 20 10.21 5.39 2.52
N ASP A 21 9.08 6.08 2.35
CA ASP A 21 7.83 5.46 1.92
C ASP A 21 8.04 4.85 0.52
N PRO A 22 7.92 3.52 0.35
CA PRO A 22 8.19 2.86 -0.92
C PRO A 22 7.37 3.39 -2.10
N ASP A 23 6.18 3.94 -1.85
CA ASP A 23 5.32 4.51 -2.89
C ASP A 23 5.81 5.87 -3.40
N LEU A 24 6.77 6.49 -2.71
CA LEU A 24 7.46 7.71 -3.17
C LEU A 24 8.68 7.40 -4.04
N LEU A 25 9.13 6.14 -4.07
CA LEU A 25 10.31 5.74 -4.85
C LEU A 25 9.99 5.65 -6.34
N MET A 26 11.02 5.87 -7.16
CA MET A 26 10.92 5.73 -8.61
C MET A 26 11.05 4.25 -9.00
N PRO A 27 10.19 3.71 -9.90
CA PRO A 27 10.40 2.37 -10.44
C PRO A 27 11.79 2.24 -11.09
N THR A 28 12.49 1.14 -10.83
CA THR A 28 13.87 0.93 -11.29
C THR A 28 13.97 1.03 -12.81
N THR A 29 13.01 0.43 -13.52
CA THR A 29 12.93 0.49 -14.99
C THR A 29 12.67 1.91 -15.51
N LYS A 30 11.92 2.72 -14.76
CA LYS A 30 11.70 4.14 -15.08
C LYS A 30 13.00 4.92 -14.91
N TYR A 31 13.68 4.76 -13.77
CA TYR A 31 14.93 5.47 -13.49
C TYR A 31 16.02 5.13 -14.51
N VAL A 32 16.28 3.83 -14.75
CA VAL A 32 17.25 3.40 -15.77
C VAL A 32 16.82 3.87 -17.16
N GLY A 33 15.52 4.00 -17.42
CA GLY A 33 14.98 4.55 -18.66
C GLY A 33 15.29 6.03 -18.89
N LEU A 34 15.61 6.79 -17.85
CA LEU A 34 16.09 8.17 -17.98
C LEU A 34 17.50 8.23 -18.56
N LEU A 35 18.30 7.16 -18.40
CA LEU A 35 19.71 7.16 -18.79
C LEU A 35 19.86 6.96 -20.31
N PRO A 36 20.55 7.87 -21.02
CA PRO A 36 20.63 7.84 -22.47
C PRO A 36 21.17 6.52 -23.03
N GLY A 37 20.33 5.83 -23.80
CA GLY A 37 20.70 4.60 -24.49
C GLY A 37 20.76 3.36 -23.60
N ALA A 38 20.46 3.46 -22.30
CA ALA A 38 20.31 2.31 -21.42
C ALA A 38 19.12 1.43 -21.83
N LYS A 39 19.20 0.13 -21.48
CA LYS A 39 18.15 -0.86 -21.74
C LYS A 39 17.57 -1.33 -20.40
N PRO A 40 16.51 -0.69 -19.88
CA PRO A 40 16.08 -0.88 -18.50
C PRO A 40 15.65 -2.31 -18.16
N LEU A 41 14.90 -2.95 -19.07
CA LEU A 41 14.44 -4.33 -18.89
C LEU A 41 15.59 -5.35 -18.95
N VAL A 42 16.59 -5.08 -19.80
CA VAL A 42 17.79 -5.93 -19.91
C VAL A 42 18.62 -5.80 -18.64
N PHE A 43 18.87 -4.57 -18.19
CA PHE A 43 19.53 -4.31 -16.91
C PHE A 43 18.86 -5.07 -15.76
N LYS A 44 17.55 -4.89 -15.58
CA LYS A 44 16.80 -5.50 -14.47
C LYS A 44 16.87 -7.03 -14.53
N ARG A 45 16.64 -7.62 -15.70
CA ARG A 45 16.73 -9.07 -15.88
C ARG A 45 18.13 -9.61 -15.55
N ASP A 46 19.16 -8.95 -16.06
CA ASP A 46 20.53 -9.43 -15.91
C ASP A 46 20.98 -9.36 -14.44
N ILE A 47 20.71 -8.25 -13.74
CA ILE A 47 21.07 -8.11 -12.32
C ILE A 47 20.24 -9.01 -11.40
N ASP A 48 18.97 -9.25 -11.72
CA ASP A 48 18.11 -10.18 -10.98
C ASP A 48 18.59 -11.62 -11.13
N ASN A 49 19.02 -12.01 -12.33
CA ASN A 49 19.56 -13.33 -12.59
C ASN A 49 20.86 -13.55 -11.81
N ASP A 50 21.78 -12.58 -11.82
CA ASP A 50 23.05 -12.67 -11.08
C ASP A 50 22.81 -12.72 -9.56
N HIS A 51 21.86 -11.92 -9.06
CA HIS A 51 21.45 -11.98 -7.66
C HIS A 51 20.82 -13.34 -7.32
N PHE A 52 19.87 -13.83 -8.12
CA PHE A 52 19.20 -15.11 -7.90
C PHE A 52 20.19 -16.27 -7.88
N ASN A 53 21.15 -16.29 -8.82
CA ASN A 53 22.18 -17.32 -8.88
C ASN A 53 23.13 -17.29 -7.67
N ALA A 54 23.30 -16.12 -7.03
CA ALA A 54 24.11 -15.98 -5.83
C ALA A 54 23.39 -16.40 -4.54
N ILE A 55 22.05 -16.47 -4.55
CA ILE A 55 21.27 -16.99 -3.42
C ILE A 55 21.33 -18.53 -3.45
N CYS A 56 22.44 -19.08 -2.96
CA CYS A 56 22.55 -20.50 -2.64
C CYS A 56 22.04 -20.73 -1.20
N PRO A 57 21.13 -21.69 -0.95
CA PRO A 57 20.60 -22.00 0.39
C PRO A 57 21.66 -22.29 1.45
N ASP A 58 22.84 -22.76 1.01
CA ASP A 58 23.94 -23.18 1.88
C ASP A 58 25.09 -22.16 1.97
N SER A 59 24.96 -20.98 1.36
CA SER A 59 26.02 -19.96 1.32
C SER A 59 25.67 -18.72 2.16
N HIS A 60 26.58 -18.32 3.05
CA HIS A 60 26.51 -17.04 3.79
C HIS A 60 26.97 -15.84 2.94
N THR A 61 26.76 -15.90 1.63
CA THR A 61 27.25 -14.89 0.71
C THR A 61 26.36 -13.65 0.79
N SER A 62 26.97 -12.48 0.98
CA SER A 62 26.28 -11.18 1.08
C SER A 62 26.51 -10.27 -0.15
N SER A 63 27.07 -10.83 -1.23
CA SER A 63 27.39 -10.11 -2.46
C SER A 63 27.43 -11.04 -3.68
N PHE A 64 27.41 -10.49 -4.87
CA PHE A 64 27.52 -11.25 -6.12
C PHE A 64 28.35 -10.47 -7.14
N GLU A 65 28.75 -11.13 -8.21
CA GLU A 65 29.45 -10.46 -9.31
C GLU A 65 28.43 -10.02 -10.37
N TYR A 66 28.49 -8.76 -10.78
CA TYR A 66 27.73 -8.20 -11.89
C TYR A 66 28.69 -7.47 -12.82
N GLN A 67 28.80 -7.89 -14.08
CA GLN A 67 29.66 -7.21 -15.08
C GLN A 67 31.10 -6.94 -14.59
N GLY A 68 31.69 -7.88 -13.85
CA GLY A 68 33.06 -7.76 -13.34
C GLY A 68 33.24 -6.89 -12.09
N ILE A 69 32.14 -6.46 -11.44
CA ILE A 69 32.18 -5.78 -10.13
C ILE A 69 31.45 -6.60 -9.07
N THR A 70 31.91 -6.47 -7.82
CA THR A 70 31.19 -7.01 -6.66
C THR A 70 30.04 -6.07 -6.27
N VAL A 71 28.84 -6.63 -6.18
CA VAL A 71 27.61 -5.96 -5.77
C VAL A 71 27.15 -6.56 -4.45
N THR A 72 26.99 -5.77 -3.41
CA THR A 72 26.43 -6.25 -2.14
C THR A 72 24.92 -6.41 -2.23
N PHE A 73 24.35 -7.27 -1.39
CA PHE A 73 22.89 -7.40 -1.31
C PHE A 73 22.21 -6.11 -0.84
N GLU A 74 22.90 -5.30 -0.03
CA GLU A 74 22.45 -3.97 0.35
C GLU A 74 22.33 -3.06 -0.88
N GLN A 75 23.37 -2.98 -1.73
CA GLN A 75 23.31 -2.21 -2.98
C GLN A 75 22.21 -2.70 -3.92
N TYR A 76 22.01 -4.02 -4.01
CA TYR A 76 20.91 -4.59 -4.78
C TYR A 76 19.54 -4.18 -4.21
N ASN A 77 19.36 -4.21 -2.89
CA ASN A 77 18.12 -3.77 -2.25
C ASN A 77 17.83 -2.30 -2.50
N GLU A 78 18.85 -1.44 -2.57
CA GLU A 78 18.69 -0.02 -2.92
C GLU A 78 18.13 0.19 -4.33
N ILE A 79 18.30 -0.76 -5.27
CA ILE A 79 17.76 -0.65 -6.64
C ILE A 79 16.57 -1.57 -6.91
N CYS A 80 16.17 -2.38 -5.93
CA CYS A 80 15.12 -3.40 -6.05
C CYS A 80 14.16 -3.41 -4.85
N THR A 81 13.94 -2.27 -4.21
CA THR A 81 12.96 -2.13 -3.12
C THR A 81 11.54 -2.19 -3.68
N SER A 82 10.68 -3.10 -3.20
CA SER A 82 9.29 -3.19 -3.64
C SER A 82 8.40 -2.10 -3.03
N ASN A 83 7.55 -1.48 -3.86
CA ASN A 83 6.47 -0.61 -3.41
C ASN A 83 5.19 -1.38 -3.05
N SER A 84 4.09 -0.68 -2.70
CA SER A 84 2.82 -1.33 -2.33
C SER A 84 2.19 -2.18 -3.44
N ASN A 85 2.59 -1.96 -4.69
CA ASN A 85 2.16 -2.72 -5.87
C ASN A 85 3.17 -3.79 -6.30
N ASP A 86 4.11 -4.16 -5.43
CA ASP A 86 5.19 -5.10 -5.69
C ASP A 86 6.06 -4.74 -6.91
N THR A 87 6.12 -3.44 -7.24
CA THR A 87 6.99 -2.93 -8.31
C THR A 87 8.36 -2.63 -7.73
N ALA A 88 9.40 -3.20 -8.34
CA ALA A 88 10.79 -2.88 -7.99
C ALA A 88 11.09 -1.40 -8.25
N CYS A 89 11.52 -0.73 -7.19
CA CYS A 89 11.85 0.69 -7.16
C CYS A 89 13.29 0.89 -6.68
N VAL A 90 13.83 2.06 -7.04
CA VAL A 90 15.18 2.49 -6.69
C VAL A 90 15.12 3.61 -5.68
N THR A 91 15.93 3.55 -4.64
CA THR A 91 16.13 4.63 -3.67
C THR A 91 17.04 5.72 -4.25
N PRO A 92 17.12 6.90 -3.64
CA PRO A 92 18.11 7.91 -4.03
C PRO A 92 19.56 7.40 -3.97
N ASP A 93 19.91 6.57 -2.98
CA ASP A 93 21.24 5.98 -2.84
C ASP A 93 21.51 4.93 -3.92
N GLY A 94 20.52 4.09 -4.23
CA GLY A 94 20.58 3.17 -5.37
C GLY A 94 20.68 3.91 -6.70
N ALA A 95 20.01 5.06 -6.83
CA ALA A 95 20.07 5.92 -8.00
C ALA A 95 21.46 6.54 -8.19
N ALA A 96 22.11 6.98 -7.11
CA ALA A 96 23.49 7.45 -7.13
C ALA A 96 24.45 6.34 -7.59
N TRP A 97 24.30 5.13 -7.05
CA TRP A 97 25.07 3.97 -7.48
C TRP A 97 24.85 3.60 -8.95
N LEU A 98 23.60 3.65 -9.43
CA LEU A 98 23.29 3.43 -10.86
C LEU A 98 23.95 4.48 -11.77
N LEU A 99 24.08 5.74 -11.33
CA LEU A 99 24.82 6.75 -12.10
C LEU A 99 26.31 6.40 -12.21
N GLU A 100 26.90 5.81 -11.17
CA GLU A 100 28.28 5.32 -11.24
C GLU A 100 28.44 4.14 -12.20
N LEU A 101 27.52 3.17 -12.15
CA LEU A 101 27.52 2.04 -13.10
C LEU A 101 27.36 2.52 -14.53
N TYR A 102 26.48 3.50 -14.74
CA TYR A 102 26.25 4.12 -16.03
C TYR A 102 27.50 4.85 -16.53
N ALA A 103 28.16 5.66 -15.70
CA ALA A 103 29.40 6.36 -16.06
C ALA A 103 30.53 5.39 -16.44
N LYS A 104 30.57 4.20 -15.82
CA LYS A 104 31.51 3.12 -16.14
C LYS A 104 31.11 2.28 -17.36
N GLY A 105 29.92 2.50 -17.93
CA GLY A 105 29.40 1.73 -19.05
C GLY A 105 29.00 0.29 -18.69
N LEU A 106 28.74 0.02 -17.40
CA LEU A 106 28.38 -1.31 -16.89
C LEU A 106 26.88 -1.61 -17.01
N ILE A 107 26.07 -0.61 -17.31
CA ILE A 107 24.65 -0.81 -17.63
C ILE A 107 24.52 -1.25 -19.10
N PRO A 108 23.68 -2.26 -19.41
CA PRO A 108 23.38 -2.64 -20.79
C PRO A 108 22.85 -1.46 -21.62
N MET A 109 23.55 -1.14 -22.70
CA MET A 109 23.24 0.01 -23.57
C MET A 109 23.03 -0.39 -25.05
N SER A 110 22.40 0.51 -25.80
CA SER A 110 22.30 0.46 -27.26
C SER A 110 23.50 1.11 -27.96
N ARG A 111 24.16 2.07 -27.31
CA ARG A 111 25.36 2.75 -27.78
C ARG A 111 26.59 2.26 -27.00
N LYS A 112 27.78 2.41 -27.59
CA LYS A 112 29.04 1.92 -27.00
C LYS A 112 29.55 2.77 -25.82
N SER A 113 29.07 4.00 -25.66
CA SER A 113 29.54 4.91 -24.61
C SER A 113 28.37 5.59 -23.90
N PRO A 114 28.48 5.82 -22.58
CA PRO A 114 27.53 6.62 -21.83
C PRO A 114 27.47 8.05 -22.37
N GLY A 115 26.27 8.62 -22.48
CA GLY A 115 26.07 10.07 -22.64
C GLY A 115 25.93 10.78 -21.29
N THR A 116 25.71 12.09 -21.29
CA THR A 116 25.43 12.86 -20.07
C THR A 116 24.07 12.45 -19.47
N PRO A 117 23.99 12.04 -18.18
CA PRO A 117 22.70 11.78 -17.52
C PRO A 117 21.82 13.03 -17.52
N PRO A 118 20.48 12.91 -17.66
CA PRO A 118 19.58 14.04 -17.56
C PRO A 118 19.55 14.60 -16.13
N GLU A 119 19.23 15.88 -16.01
CA GLU A 119 19.10 16.57 -14.71
C GLU A 119 18.12 15.87 -13.77
N GLU A 120 17.02 15.29 -14.30
CA GLU A 120 16.05 14.53 -13.51
C GLU A 120 16.68 13.34 -12.77
N ALA A 121 17.55 12.57 -13.43
CA ALA A 121 18.21 11.43 -12.81
C ALA A 121 19.18 11.87 -11.70
N ILE A 122 19.93 12.96 -11.96
CA ILE A 122 20.85 13.55 -10.99
C ILE A 122 20.08 14.10 -9.79
N ALA A 123 19.02 14.87 -10.03
CA ALA A 123 18.19 15.45 -8.96
C ALA A 123 17.55 14.36 -8.08
N TYR A 124 17.06 13.28 -8.69
CA TYR A 124 16.50 12.16 -7.93
C TYR A 124 17.54 11.48 -7.03
N SER A 125 18.78 11.30 -7.51
CA SER A 125 19.86 10.69 -6.70
C SER A 125 20.23 11.52 -5.46
N HIS A 126 19.88 12.81 -5.43
CA HIS A 126 20.09 13.71 -4.30
C HIS A 126 18.82 14.00 -3.49
N SER A 127 17.73 13.27 -3.74
CA SER A 127 16.41 13.57 -3.14
C SER A 127 16.13 12.87 -1.79
N HIS A 128 17.12 12.20 -1.19
CA HIS A 128 16.94 11.38 0.02
C HIS A 128 16.18 12.13 1.14
N ASP A 129 16.71 13.26 1.59
CA ASP A 129 16.12 14.03 2.70
C ASP A 129 14.70 14.50 2.40
N GLU A 130 14.42 14.90 1.16
CA GLU A 130 13.09 15.33 0.75
C GLU A 130 12.09 14.17 0.75
N LEU A 131 12.49 12.98 0.29
CA LEU A 131 11.63 11.80 0.32
C LEU A 131 11.40 11.30 1.75
N VAL A 132 12.39 11.39 2.63
CA VAL A 132 12.22 11.10 4.08
C VAL A 132 11.21 12.06 4.69
N ARG A 133 11.33 13.36 4.44
CA ARG A 133 10.39 14.39 4.95
C ARG A 133 8.97 14.13 4.45
N ARG A 134 8.80 13.78 3.17
CA ARG A 134 7.50 13.43 2.60
C ARG A 134 6.93 12.13 3.20
N SER A 135 7.76 11.13 3.42
CA SER A 135 7.37 9.88 4.10
C SER A 135 6.86 10.13 5.52
N GLU A 136 7.54 11.00 6.27
CA GLU A 136 7.09 11.42 7.60
C GLU A 136 5.75 12.14 7.56
N GLN A 137 5.56 13.06 6.61
CA GLN A 137 4.29 13.74 6.41
C GLN A 137 3.16 12.74 6.09
N ASN A 138 3.38 11.82 5.14
CA ASN A 138 2.40 10.78 4.80
C ASN A 138 2.01 9.94 6.01
N ARG A 139 3.00 9.50 6.82
CA ARG A 139 2.76 8.72 8.04
C ARG A 139 1.99 9.52 9.09
N ALA A 140 2.33 10.79 9.29
CA ALA A 140 1.63 11.66 10.23
C ALA A 140 0.17 11.89 9.81
N GLU A 141 -0.08 12.14 8.52
CA GLU A 141 -1.42 12.29 7.97
C GLU A 141 -2.23 11.00 8.07
N ALA A 142 -1.64 9.85 7.72
CA ALA A 142 -2.28 8.55 7.84
C ALA A 142 -2.64 8.24 9.30
N ARG A 143 -1.74 8.53 10.23
CA ARG A 143 -1.98 8.37 11.67
C ARG A 143 -3.10 9.29 12.15
N ALA A 144 -3.08 10.57 11.78
CA ALA A 144 -4.14 11.51 12.15
C ALA A 144 -5.51 11.08 11.60
N ARG A 145 -5.57 10.58 10.36
CA ARG A 145 -6.79 10.04 9.76
C ARG A 145 -7.28 8.80 10.50
N ALA A 146 -6.37 7.87 10.85
CA ALA A 146 -6.71 6.66 11.60
C ALA A 146 -7.20 6.99 13.02
N GLU A 147 -6.55 7.92 13.72
CA GLU A 147 -6.96 8.39 15.04
C GLU A 147 -8.33 9.07 15.00
N ALA A 148 -8.57 9.95 14.02
CA ALA A 148 -9.88 10.57 13.81
C ALA A 148 -10.97 9.54 13.51
N TYR A 149 -10.69 8.55 12.67
CA TYR A 149 -11.63 7.47 12.37
C TYR A 149 -11.92 6.60 13.60
N ALA A 150 -10.89 6.23 14.37
CA ALA A 150 -11.05 5.47 15.61
C ALA A 150 -11.87 6.22 16.65
N ALA A 151 -11.70 7.55 16.75
CA ALA A 151 -12.49 8.41 17.61
C ALA A 151 -13.98 8.42 17.21
N LYS A 152 -14.29 8.47 15.91
CA LYS A 152 -15.68 8.33 15.41
C LYS A 152 -16.28 7.00 15.84
N LEU A 153 -15.57 5.90 15.61
CA LEU A 153 -16.06 4.58 16.01
C LEU A 153 -16.26 4.46 17.52
N ALA A 154 -15.48 5.19 18.34
CA ALA A 154 -15.55 5.14 19.80
C ALA A 154 -16.74 5.93 20.37
N ASN A 155 -17.21 6.95 19.65
CA ASN A 155 -18.42 7.70 20.01
C ASN A 155 -19.38 7.81 18.81
N PRO A 156 -20.11 6.72 18.48
CA PRO A 156 -20.96 6.66 17.29
C PRO A 156 -22.06 7.74 17.25
N ASN A 157 -22.57 8.15 18.42
CA ASN A 157 -23.64 9.13 18.52
C ASN A 157 -23.20 10.58 18.24
N ALA A 158 -21.89 10.86 18.27
CA ALA A 158 -21.36 12.18 17.90
C ALA A 158 -21.12 12.33 16.39
N ILE A 159 -21.28 11.26 15.61
CA ILE A 159 -21.09 11.29 14.16
C ILE A 159 -22.31 11.98 13.51
N PRO A 160 -22.15 13.06 12.75
CA PRO A 160 -23.27 13.67 12.04
C PRO A 160 -23.77 12.76 10.92
N GLU A 161 -25.08 12.77 10.66
CA GLU A 161 -25.71 11.97 9.60
C GLU A 161 -25.06 12.18 8.22
N SER A 162 -24.59 13.39 7.92
CA SER A 162 -23.88 13.74 6.67
C SER A 162 -22.59 12.95 6.43
N GLU A 163 -22.02 12.35 7.47
CA GLU A 163 -20.82 11.52 7.40
C GLU A 163 -21.13 10.02 7.29
N PHE A 164 -22.40 9.63 7.24
CA PHE A 164 -22.77 8.23 7.08
C PHE A 164 -22.34 7.73 5.71
N THR A 165 -21.52 6.69 5.75
CA THR A 165 -21.05 5.95 4.57
C THR A 165 -21.23 4.47 4.85
N TYR A 166 -21.29 3.66 3.78
CA TYR A 166 -21.38 2.21 3.92
C TYR A 166 -20.27 1.65 4.83
N THR A 167 -19.01 2.04 4.59
CA THR A 167 -17.86 1.54 5.35
C THR A 167 -17.97 1.87 6.83
N LEU A 168 -18.31 3.13 7.15
CA LEU A 168 -18.46 3.57 8.54
C LEU A 168 -19.58 2.83 9.26
N LEU A 169 -20.77 2.75 8.65
CA LEU A 169 -21.91 2.04 9.25
C LEU A 169 -21.65 0.54 9.38
N ASN A 170 -20.93 -0.05 8.43
CA ASN A 170 -20.54 -1.45 8.50
C ASN A 170 -19.54 -1.71 9.64
N ASP A 171 -18.53 -0.87 9.83
CA ASP A 171 -17.59 -1.00 10.95
C ASP A 171 -18.28 -0.79 12.31
N LEU A 172 -19.18 0.18 12.40
CA LEU A 172 -20.02 0.39 13.58
C LEU A 172 -20.90 -0.84 13.87
N SER A 173 -21.49 -1.44 12.84
CA SER A 173 -22.31 -2.64 12.99
C SER A 173 -21.50 -3.84 13.52
N PHE A 174 -20.22 -3.96 13.14
CA PHE A 174 -19.34 -4.99 13.69
C PHE A 174 -18.93 -4.71 15.14
N ARG A 175 -18.87 -3.44 15.56
CA ARG A 175 -18.71 -3.12 16.99
C ARG A 175 -19.95 -3.47 17.81
N ALA A 176 -21.14 -3.21 17.27
CA ALA A 176 -22.39 -3.57 17.92
C ALA A 176 -22.64 -5.09 17.91
N ARG A 177 -22.23 -5.77 16.84
CA ARG A 177 -22.44 -7.20 16.61
C ARG A 177 -21.23 -7.84 15.93
N PRO A 178 -20.19 -8.27 16.68
CA PRO A 178 -18.95 -8.80 16.13
C PRO A 178 -19.11 -10.05 15.25
N GLU A 179 -20.12 -10.87 15.50
CA GLU A 179 -20.44 -12.05 14.68
C GLU A 179 -21.06 -11.70 13.31
N GLY A 180 -21.40 -10.43 13.09
CA GLY A 180 -22.02 -9.94 11.87
C GLY A 180 -23.50 -10.29 11.72
N GLY A 181 -24.01 -10.15 10.50
CA GLY A 181 -25.43 -10.36 10.18
C GLY A 181 -26.32 -9.14 10.45
N PRO A 182 -27.65 -9.32 10.38
CA PRO A 182 -28.61 -8.23 10.63
C PRO A 182 -28.54 -7.73 12.07
N CYS A 183 -28.60 -6.44 12.30
CA CYS A 183 -28.58 -5.87 13.64
C CYS A 183 -29.16 -4.45 13.66
N GLU A 184 -29.36 -3.93 14.86
CA GLU A 184 -29.68 -2.53 15.07
C GLU A 184 -28.62 -1.90 15.97
N PHE A 185 -28.28 -0.65 15.71
CA PHE A 185 -27.33 0.12 16.51
C PHE A 185 -27.61 1.61 16.39
N ASP A 186 -27.09 2.39 17.32
CA ASP A 186 -27.30 3.83 17.36
C ASP A 186 -26.06 4.57 16.84
N ALA A 187 -26.26 5.53 15.93
CA ALA A 187 -25.23 6.40 15.39
C ALA A 187 -25.85 7.77 15.07
N GLY A 188 -25.13 8.87 15.33
CA GLY A 188 -25.65 10.22 15.17
C GLY A 188 -26.96 10.53 15.90
N GLY A 189 -27.27 9.80 17.00
CA GLY A 189 -28.56 9.90 17.68
C GLY A 189 -29.73 9.25 16.92
N LEU A 190 -29.45 8.52 15.85
CA LEU A 190 -30.41 7.83 15.01
C LEU A 190 -30.29 6.31 15.22
N ARG A 191 -31.43 5.62 15.24
CA ARG A 191 -31.48 4.17 15.22
C ARG A 191 -31.25 3.68 13.79
N ILE A 192 -30.15 2.97 13.56
CA ILE A 192 -29.78 2.38 12.27
C ILE A 192 -30.12 0.88 12.30
N THR A 193 -30.81 0.41 11.28
CA THR A 193 -31.10 -1.00 11.06
C THR A 193 -30.25 -1.53 9.90
N LYS A 194 -29.49 -2.60 10.15
CA LYS A 194 -28.72 -3.33 9.14
C LYS A 194 -29.48 -4.57 8.70
N HIS A 195 -29.70 -4.69 7.40
CA HIS A 195 -30.19 -5.91 6.74
C HIS A 195 -29.04 -6.58 6.00
N VAL A 196 -29.00 -7.91 6.06
CA VAL A 196 -28.01 -8.72 5.35
C VAL A 196 -28.73 -9.86 4.66
N THR A 197 -28.53 -9.99 3.36
CA THR A 197 -29.07 -11.07 2.53
C THR A 197 -27.92 -11.78 1.84
N THR A 198 -27.66 -13.02 2.23
CA THR A 198 -26.60 -13.84 1.63
C THR A 198 -27.09 -14.43 0.32
N LEU A 199 -26.40 -14.09 -0.78
CA LEU A 199 -26.69 -14.59 -2.11
C LEU A 199 -25.59 -15.52 -2.58
N ARG A 200 -25.93 -16.53 -3.38
CA ARG A 200 -24.97 -17.56 -3.81
C ARG A 200 -24.61 -17.45 -5.28
N SER A 201 -23.44 -17.96 -5.65
CA SER A 201 -23.11 -18.19 -7.05
C SER A 201 -24.09 -19.18 -7.69
N ASN A 202 -24.21 -19.21 -9.02
CA ASN A 202 -25.06 -20.20 -9.71
C ASN A 202 -24.69 -21.64 -9.33
N SER A 203 -23.39 -21.94 -9.17
CA SER A 203 -22.90 -23.25 -8.70
C SER A 203 -23.19 -23.49 -7.20
N GLY A 204 -23.36 -22.43 -6.41
CA GLY A 204 -23.64 -22.48 -4.97
C GLY A 204 -22.40 -22.63 -4.09
N LYS A 205 -21.23 -22.79 -4.71
CA LYS A 205 -19.94 -22.95 -4.02
C LYS A 205 -19.51 -21.68 -3.31
N ASP A 206 -19.86 -20.53 -3.88
CA ASP A 206 -19.48 -19.23 -3.38
C ASP A 206 -20.71 -18.46 -2.93
N HIS A 207 -20.50 -17.50 -2.03
CA HIS A 207 -21.53 -16.58 -1.57
C HIS A 207 -20.97 -15.16 -1.45
N ASP A 208 -21.86 -14.19 -1.50
CA ASP A 208 -21.61 -12.78 -1.20
C ASP A 208 -22.93 -12.17 -0.69
N SER A 209 -22.81 -11.23 0.22
CA SER A 209 -23.98 -10.64 0.88
C SER A 209 -24.32 -9.27 0.31
N SER A 210 -25.62 -9.10 0.06
CA SER A 210 -26.23 -7.78 -0.09
C SER A 210 -26.45 -7.20 1.31
N VAL A 211 -26.12 -5.94 1.51
CA VAL A 211 -26.22 -5.28 2.81
C VAL A 211 -26.93 -3.94 2.63
N SER A 212 -27.91 -3.65 3.47
CA SER A 212 -28.66 -2.40 3.47
C SER A 212 -28.64 -1.80 4.87
N PHE A 213 -28.28 -0.53 4.99
CA PHE A 213 -28.44 0.24 6.22
C PHE A 213 -29.60 1.22 6.05
N GLN A 214 -30.53 1.20 6.99
CA GLN A 214 -31.73 2.04 6.96
C GLN A 214 -31.86 2.82 8.25
N TRP A 215 -32.30 4.07 8.15
CA TRP A 215 -32.62 4.90 9.30
C TRP A 215 -33.63 5.97 8.93
N ARG A 216 -34.27 6.58 9.93
CA ARG A 216 -35.20 7.69 9.70
C ARG A 216 -34.66 8.99 10.29
N SER A 217 -34.69 10.05 9.49
CA SER A 217 -34.33 11.41 9.91
C SER A 217 -35.44 12.36 9.48
N ASN A 218 -35.95 13.17 10.41
CA ASN A 218 -37.06 14.11 10.15
C ASN A 218 -38.31 13.49 9.48
N GLY A 219 -38.56 12.20 9.70
CA GLY A 219 -39.67 11.45 9.09
C GLY A 219 -39.35 10.79 7.74
N GLU A 220 -38.26 11.17 7.09
CA GLU A 220 -37.77 10.58 5.84
C GLU A 220 -36.98 9.28 6.12
N LEU A 221 -37.13 8.28 5.25
CA LEU A 221 -36.36 7.04 5.32
C LEU A 221 -35.14 7.19 4.42
N HIS A 222 -33.95 7.01 5.00
CA HIS A 222 -32.69 7.00 4.29
C HIS A 222 -32.16 5.57 4.17
N THR A 223 -31.40 5.30 3.11
CA THR A 223 -30.85 3.98 2.85
C THR A 223 -29.48 4.07 2.20
N ILE A 224 -28.55 3.21 2.63
CA ILE A 224 -27.25 2.97 1.99
C ILE A 224 -27.12 1.47 1.72
N ASP A 225 -26.91 1.12 0.45
CA ASP A 225 -26.86 -0.26 0.01
C ASP A 225 -25.48 -0.65 -0.53
N LYS A 226 -25.10 -1.90 -0.29
CA LYS A 226 -24.07 -2.63 -1.03
C LYS A 226 -24.74 -3.83 -1.68
N GLU A 227 -24.78 -3.83 -3.01
CA GLU A 227 -25.26 -4.97 -3.77
C GLU A 227 -24.28 -6.14 -3.72
N SER A 228 -24.82 -7.37 -3.70
CA SER A 228 -24.01 -8.58 -3.87
C SER A 228 -23.62 -8.78 -5.32
N ARG A 229 -22.39 -9.22 -5.58
CA ARG A 229 -21.95 -9.62 -6.94
C ARG A 229 -22.78 -10.77 -7.53
N TYR A 230 -23.57 -11.45 -6.71
CA TYR A 230 -24.45 -12.55 -7.12
C TYR A 230 -25.92 -12.17 -7.18
N ALA A 231 -26.28 -10.88 -7.03
CA ALA A 231 -27.67 -10.43 -7.09
C ALA A 231 -28.39 -10.88 -8.37
N GLY A 232 -27.74 -10.74 -9.53
CA GLY A 232 -28.31 -11.14 -10.83
C GLY A 232 -28.26 -12.64 -11.15
N ASN A 233 -27.82 -13.50 -10.22
CA ASN A 233 -27.73 -14.93 -10.50
C ASN A 233 -29.10 -15.59 -10.48
N ARG A 234 -29.33 -16.48 -11.45
CA ARG A 234 -30.55 -17.28 -11.58
C ARG A 234 -30.96 -18.00 -10.30
N ARG A 235 -29.97 -18.47 -9.53
CA ARG A 235 -30.20 -19.18 -8.26
C ARG A 235 -30.88 -18.31 -7.19
N ASN A 236 -30.70 -17.00 -7.27
CA ASN A 236 -31.23 -16.02 -6.32
C ASN A 236 -32.50 -15.32 -6.87
N ASP A 237 -32.96 -15.71 -8.05
CA ASP A 237 -34.11 -15.14 -8.74
C ASP A 237 -35.26 -16.17 -8.78
N PRO A 238 -36.33 -16.00 -7.98
CA PRO A 238 -37.45 -16.92 -7.93
C PRO A 238 -38.18 -17.10 -9.26
N GLU A 239 -38.20 -16.08 -10.13
CA GLU A 239 -38.91 -16.10 -11.42
C GLU A 239 -38.09 -16.82 -12.50
N ARG A 240 -36.76 -16.81 -12.36
CA ARG A 240 -35.83 -17.53 -13.25
C ARG A 240 -35.37 -18.86 -12.65
N ASN A 241 -35.89 -19.24 -11.49
CA ASN A 241 -35.60 -20.51 -10.83
C ASN A 241 -36.44 -21.64 -11.45
N TRP A 242 -36.08 -22.07 -12.67
CA TRP A 242 -36.70 -23.16 -13.45
C TRP A 242 -36.68 -24.55 -12.76
N GLY A 243 -37.32 -24.68 -11.59
CA GLY A 243 -37.50 -25.95 -10.89
C GLY A 243 -36.27 -26.50 -10.17
N LEU A 244 -35.22 -25.72 -9.92
CA LEU A 244 -34.19 -26.14 -8.98
C LEU A 244 -34.72 -25.99 -7.55
N PRO A 245 -34.47 -26.97 -6.66
CA PRO A 245 -34.96 -26.90 -5.30
C PRO A 245 -34.45 -25.62 -4.63
N PRO A 246 -35.29 -24.92 -3.83
CA PRO A 246 -34.82 -23.82 -3.01
C PRO A 246 -33.65 -24.33 -2.16
N SER A 247 -32.64 -23.49 -1.92
CA SER A 247 -31.51 -23.87 -1.09
C SER A 247 -32.02 -24.28 0.29
N GLY A 248 -32.07 -25.59 0.53
CA GLY A 248 -32.32 -26.13 1.85
C GLY A 248 -31.24 -25.63 2.79
N TYR A 249 -31.69 -25.07 3.92
CA TYR A 249 -30.98 -25.19 5.18
C TYR A 249 -31.10 -26.64 5.66
#